data_AF-A0A2N3BZK9-F1
#
_entry.id   AF-A0A2N3BZK9-F1
#
_cell.length_a   1.000
_cell.length_b   1.000
_cell.length_c   1.000
_cell.angle_alpha   90.00
_cell.angle_beta   90.00
_cell.angle_gamma   90.00
#
_symmetry.space_group_name_H-M   'P 1'
#
loop_
_entity.id
_entity.type
_entity.pdbx_description
1 polymer ?
#
loop_
_entity_poly.entity_id
_entity_poly.type
_entity_poly.pdbx_seq_one_letter_code
_entity_poly.pdbx_strand_id
1 'polypeptide(L)'
;MAKKPAAKKAVAPKKAPAKKATTKKATPKKPAARKEPGNSFGARKTLKVGKRSYTYFSLPDAEKKGLEGVSRLPFSLKVLLENLLRFEDGRTVTKADIEAVKTWLKTRTSDREIAYRPARVLMQDFTGVPAVVDLAAMRDAVKNLGSDPKKINPLVPVDLVIDHSVMVDKFGTKTAFKENTEIEYQRNRERYEFLRWGSRAFNNFRVVPPGTGICHQVNLEYLAQTVWTKTEGKEEIAYPDTCVGTDSHTTMVNGLAVLGWGVGGIEAEAAMLGQPVSMLIPEVIGFRLTGKL
;
A
#
# COMPACT_ATOMS: atom_id res chain seq x y z
N MET A 1 52.36 52.86 -19.03
CA MET A 1 52.99 51.70 -18.35
C MET A 1 52.55 51.71 -16.89
N ALA A 2 51.86 50.66 -16.46
CA ALA A 2 51.11 50.59 -15.22
C ALA A 2 52.00 50.53 -13.96
N LYS A 3 51.76 51.45 -13.02
CA LYS A 3 52.32 51.42 -11.65
C LYS A 3 51.49 50.48 -10.78
N LYS A 4 52.09 49.41 -10.27
CA LYS A 4 51.57 48.62 -9.12
C LYS A 4 51.82 49.41 -7.82
N PRO A 5 50.80 49.66 -6.98
CA PRO A 5 51.04 50.07 -5.59
C PRO A 5 50.89 48.90 -4.62
N ALA A 6 51.55 49.08 -3.48
CA ALA A 6 51.84 48.12 -2.42
C ALA A 6 50.62 47.45 -1.75
N ALA A 7 50.86 46.22 -1.28
CA ALA A 7 49.94 45.42 -0.47
C ALA A 7 49.63 46.08 0.88
N LYS A 8 48.35 46.35 1.15
CA LYS A 8 47.84 46.71 2.48
C LYS A 8 47.55 45.42 3.26
N LYS A 9 48.10 45.32 4.48
CA LYS A 9 47.76 44.27 5.47
C LYS A 9 46.27 44.34 5.78
N ALA A 10 45.54 43.27 5.50
CA ALA A 10 44.14 43.12 5.88
C ALA A 10 44.04 42.80 7.38
N VAL A 11 43.30 43.64 8.11
CA VAL A 11 42.95 43.45 9.51
C VAL A 11 41.77 42.47 9.58
N ALA A 12 41.91 41.41 10.37
CA ALA A 12 40.84 40.42 10.57
C ALA A 12 39.61 41.05 11.24
N PRO A 13 38.38 40.75 10.78
CA PRO A 13 37.19 41.29 11.41
C PRO A 13 36.93 40.63 12.79
N LYS A 14 36.63 41.46 13.79
CA LYS A 14 36.24 41.03 15.14
C LYS A 14 34.96 40.19 15.06
N LYS A 15 34.96 38.98 15.63
CA LYS A 15 33.78 38.13 15.78
C LYS A 15 32.71 38.84 16.63
N ALA A 16 31.52 39.01 16.07
CA ALA A 16 30.33 39.39 16.83
C ALA A 16 29.88 38.24 17.76
N PRO A 17 29.33 38.52 18.95
CA PRO A 17 28.87 37.48 19.86
C PRO A 17 27.65 36.74 19.27
N ALA A 18 27.69 35.41 19.31
CA ALA A 18 26.60 34.56 18.84
C ALA A 18 25.34 34.77 19.68
N LYS A 19 24.25 35.25 19.05
CA LYS A 19 22.91 35.21 19.65
C LYS A 19 22.49 33.74 19.76
N LYS A 20 22.33 33.24 20.99
CA LYS A 20 21.69 31.95 21.24
C LYS A 20 20.25 32.01 20.72
N ALA A 21 20.00 31.40 19.55
CA ALA A 21 18.65 31.14 19.09
C ALA A 21 18.04 30.10 20.04
N THR A 22 17.12 30.55 20.89
CA THR A 22 16.26 29.66 21.67
C THR A 22 15.34 28.93 20.70
N THR A 23 15.71 27.71 20.32
CA THR A 23 14.83 26.77 19.63
C THR A 23 13.70 26.40 20.60
N LYS A 24 12.55 27.05 20.47
CA LYS A 24 11.31 26.53 21.06
C LYS A 24 11.10 25.14 20.45
N LYS A 25 11.26 24.09 21.26
CA LYS A 25 10.84 22.73 20.91
C LYS A 25 9.38 22.81 20.47
N ALA A 26 9.12 22.67 19.17
CA ALA A 26 7.79 22.43 18.68
C ALA A 26 7.35 21.08 19.27
N THR A 27 6.43 21.12 20.21
CA THR A 27 5.74 19.91 20.68
C THR A 27 5.18 19.20 19.46
N PRO A 28 5.51 17.91 19.24
CA PRO A 28 4.94 17.16 18.13
C PRO A 28 3.43 17.17 18.30
N LYS A 29 2.72 17.79 17.36
CA LYS A 29 1.26 17.68 17.30
C LYS A 29 0.94 16.18 17.24
N LYS A 30 0.12 15.72 18.19
CA LYS A 30 -0.48 14.39 18.20
C LYS A 30 -0.98 14.08 16.77
N PRO A 31 -0.77 12.89 16.20
CA PRO A 31 -1.38 12.53 14.92
C PRO A 31 -2.86 12.87 15.04
N ALA A 32 -3.37 13.69 14.14
CA ALA A 32 -4.77 14.07 14.16
C ALA A 32 -5.58 12.78 14.17
N ALA A 33 -6.45 12.60 15.18
CA ALA A 33 -7.46 11.56 15.13
C ALA A 33 -8.16 11.68 13.77
N ARG A 34 -8.32 10.54 13.07
CA ARG A 34 -8.98 10.51 11.77
C ARG A 34 -10.31 11.26 11.93
N LYS A 35 -10.43 12.42 11.25
CA LYS A 35 -11.71 13.11 11.08
C LYS A 35 -12.71 12.05 10.60
N GLU A 36 -13.95 12.09 11.08
CA GLU A 36 -14.96 11.14 10.59
C GLU A 36 -14.90 11.09 9.06
N PRO A 37 -14.89 9.88 8.45
CA PRO A 37 -14.85 9.77 7.00
C PRO A 37 -15.95 10.62 6.40
N GLY A 38 -15.61 11.37 5.35
CA GLY A 38 -16.59 12.05 4.52
C GLY A 38 -17.66 11.06 4.06
N ASN A 39 -18.88 11.56 3.95
CA ASN A 39 -20.01 10.79 3.45
C ASN A 39 -20.86 11.67 2.53
N SER A 40 -20.19 12.41 1.64
CA SER A 40 -20.82 13.44 0.80
C SER A 40 -21.94 12.89 -0.08
N PHE A 41 -21.89 11.60 -0.39
CA PHE A 41 -22.89 10.90 -1.20
C PHE A 41 -23.78 9.96 -0.37
N GLY A 42 -23.72 10.01 0.96
CA GLY A 42 -24.56 9.17 1.83
C GLY A 42 -24.42 7.66 1.54
N ALA A 43 -23.24 7.23 1.10
CA ALA A 43 -22.92 5.86 0.73
C ALA A 43 -22.71 4.96 1.96
N ARG A 44 -22.28 5.51 3.10
CA ARG A 44 -22.09 4.74 4.33
C ARG A 44 -23.42 4.14 4.81
N LYS A 45 -23.50 2.81 4.86
CA LYS A 45 -24.68 2.03 5.25
C LYS A 45 -24.31 0.88 6.16
N THR A 46 -25.31 0.31 6.81
CA THR A 46 -25.17 -0.88 7.64
C THR A 46 -25.83 -2.07 6.95
N LEU A 47 -25.08 -3.17 6.82
CA LEU A 47 -25.53 -4.46 6.36
C LEU A 47 -25.60 -5.42 7.56
N LYS A 48 -26.79 -5.93 7.88
CA LYS A 48 -26.97 -6.93 8.93
C LYS A 48 -26.94 -8.33 8.34
N VAL A 49 -26.02 -9.17 8.81
CA VAL A 49 -25.88 -10.58 8.39
C VAL A 49 -25.97 -11.46 9.63
N GLY A 50 -27.16 -12.04 9.84
CA GLY A 50 -27.48 -12.77 11.06
C GLY A 50 -27.37 -11.87 12.30
N LYS A 51 -26.41 -12.19 13.19
CA LYS A 51 -26.13 -11.42 14.43
C LYS A 51 -25.07 -10.34 14.24
N ARG A 52 -24.36 -10.32 13.10
CA ARG A 52 -23.28 -9.36 12.83
C ARG A 52 -23.82 -8.18 12.03
N SER A 53 -23.22 -7.00 12.25
CA SER A 53 -23.52 -5.78 11.52
C SER A 53 -22.24 -5.24 10.93
N TYR A 54 -22.24 -5.01 9.62
CA TYR A 54 -21.12 -4.47 8.88
C TYR A 54 -21.45 -3.09 8.36
N THR A 55 -20.53 -2.14 8.52
CA THR A 55 -20.56 -0.89 7.77
C THR A 55 -20.00 -1.13 6.37
N TYR A 56 -20.64 -0.63 5.33
CA TYR A 56 -20.15 -0.69 3.95
C TYR A 56 -20.53 0.58 3.19
N PHE A 57 -19.95 0.78 2.01
CA PHE A 57 -20.18 1.96 1.17
C PHE A 57 -21.01 1.57 -0.07
N SER A 58 -22.30 1.85 0.00
CA SER A 58 -23.32 1.50 -0.99
C SER A 58 -23.25 2.39 -2.22
N LEU A 59 -22.84 1.82 -3.37
CA LEU A 59 -22.87 2.52 -4.65
C LEU A 59 -24.29 2.89 -5.12
N PRO A 60 -25.33 2.05 -4.96
CA PRO A 60 -26.70 2.43 -5.32
C PRO A 60 -27.24 3.63 -4.53
N ASP A 61 -26.87 3.77 -3.25
CA ASP A 61 -27.24 4.96 -2.46
C ASP A 61 -26.44 6.19 -2.87
N ALA A 62 -25.16 6.03 -3.19
CA ALA A 62 -24.32 7.10 -3.72
C ALA A 62 -24.86 7.63 -5.06
N GLU A 63 -25.36 6.73 -5.92
CA GLU A 63 -25.99 7.06 -7.20
C GLU A 63 -27.21 7.96 -7.02
N LYS A 64 -28.10 7.62 -6.08
CA LYS A 64 -29.29 8.43 -5.73
C LYS A 64 -28.94 9.80 -5.16
N LYS A 65 -27.71 10.01 -4.69
CA LYS A 65 -27.27 11.21 -3.96
C LYS A 65 -26.22 12.04 -4.70
N GLY A 66 -26.15 11.91 -6.03
CA GLY A 66 -25.34 12.80 -6.88
C GLY A 66 -24.43 12.07 -7.85
N LEU A 67 -24.20 10.77 -7.67
CA LEU A 67 -23.41 9.95 -8.57
C LEU A 67 -24.26 9.23 -9.63
N GLU A 68 -25.24 9.92 -10.20
CA GLU A 68 -26.13 9.33 -11.21
C GLU A 68 -25.37 8.63 -12.35
N GLY A 69 -25.77 7.39 -12.66
CA GLY A 69 -25.22 6.60 -13.76
C GLY A 69 -24.05 5.69 -13.37
N VAL A 70 -23.53 5.75 -12.13
CA VAL A 70 -22.41 4.90 -11.68
C VAL A 70 -22.73 3.40 -11.69
N SER A 71 -24.01 3.02 -11.74
CA SER A 71 -24.45 1.64 -12.01
C SER A 71 -23.91 1.09 -13.34
N ARG A 72 -23.64 1.97 -14.32
CA ARG A 72 -23.12 1.62 -15.66
C ARG A 72 -21.59 1.52 -15.71
N LEU A 73 -20.88 1.88 -14.64
CA LEU A 73 -19.43 1.77 -14.60
C LEU A 73 -18.98 0.30 -14.78
N PRO A 74 -17.83 0.07 -15.42
CA PRO A 74 -17.13 -1.20 -15.33
C PRO A 74 -16.88 -1.60 -13.88
N PHE A 75 -16.89 -2.91 -13.58
CA PHE A 75 -16.72 -3.40 -12.21
C PHE A 75 -15.40 -2.97 -11.56
N SER A 76 -14.32 -2.86 -12.34
CA SER A 76 -13.03 -2.32 -11.86
C SER A 76 -13.17 -0.89 -11.34
N LEU A 77 -13.90 -0.02 -12.05
CA LEU A 77 -14.16 1.36 -11.60
C LEU A 77 -15.15 1.43 -10.43
N LYS A 78 -16.04 0.44 -10.29
CA LYS A 78 -16.91 0.34 -9.10
C LYS A 78 -16.11 0.03 -7.83
N VAL A 79 -15.08 -0.82 -7.93
CA VAL A 79 -14.15 -1.10 -6.82
C VAL A 79 -13.34 0.16 -6.46
N LEU A 80 -12.83 0.90 -7.45
CA LEU A 80 -12.16 2.19 -7.20
C LEU A 80 -13.12 3.23 -6.60
N LEU A 81 -14.37 3.29 -7.07
CA LEU A 81 -15.37 4.21 -6.52
C LEU A 81 -15.68 3.91 -5.05
N GLU A 82 -15.84 2.63 -4.69
CA GLU A 82 -15.98 2.21 -3.29
C GLU A 82 -14.79 2.69 -2.45
N ASN A 83 -13.57 2.52 -2.98
CA ASN A 83 -12.36 2.92 -2.30
C ASN A 83 -12.36 4.42 -1.98
N LEU A 84 -12.68 5.26 -2.98
CA LEU A 84 -12.75 6.71 -2.80
C LEU A 84 -13.86 7.11 -1.83
N LEU A 85 -15.04 6.49 -1.92
CA LEU A 85 -16.14 6.74 -0.98
C LEU A 85 -15.75 6.39 0.46
N ARG A 86 -15.05 5.27 0.66
CA ARG A 86 -14.60 4.82 1.99
C ARG A 86 -13.48 5.67 2.59
N PHE A 87 -12.65 6.25 1.75
CA PHE A 87 -11.50 7.06 2.16
C PHE A 87 -11.71 8.56 2.00
N GLU A 88 -12.93 9.03 1.69
CA GLU A 88 -13.26 10.46 1.66
C GLU A 88 -12.84 11.11 2.99
N ASP A 89 -11.99 12.13 2.92
CA ASP A 89 -11.47 12.85 4.09
C ASP A 89 -11.37 14.37 3.86
N GLY A 90 -11.68 14.82 2.64
CA GLY A 90 -11.59 16.21 2.22
C GLY A 90 -10.16 16.73 2.05
N ARG A 91 -9.15 15.84 2.13
CA ARG A 91 -7.73 16.19 1.99
C ARG A 91 -7.02 15.34 0.94
N THR A 92 -7.04 14.03 1.12
CA THR A 92 -6.43 13.08 0.19
C THR A 92 -7.47 12.54 -0.79
N VAL A 93 -8.70 12.35 -0.34
CA VAL A 93 -9.84 12.04 -1.20
C VAL A 93 -10.90 13.09 -0.94
N THR A 94 -11.16 13.90 -1.96
CA THR A 94 -12.15 14.97 -1.95
C THR A 94 -13.43 14.54 -2.64
N LYS A 95 -14.52 15.28 -2.38
CA LYS A 95 -15.78 15.10 -3.10
C LYS A 95 -15.59 15.18 -4.63
N ALA A 96 -14.73 16.08 -5.09
CA ALA A 96 -14.45 16.26 -6.52
C ALA A 96 -13.74 15.05 -7.15
N ASP A 97 -12.90 14.33 -6.40
CA ASP A 97 -12.26 13.09 -6.88
C ASP A 97 -13.30 12.00 -7.13
N ILE A 98 -14.30 11.91 -6.25
CA ILE A 98 -15.40 10.96 -6.38
C ILE A 98 -16.33 11.36 -7.56
N GLU A 99 -16.64 12.63 -7.72
CA GLU A 99 -17.43 13.15 -8.86
C GLU A 99 -16.73 12.95 -10.20
N ALA A 100 -15.39 12.93 -10.23
CA ALA A 100 -14.64 12.65 -11.44
C ALA A 100 -14.88 11.23 -11.97
N VAL A 101 -15.07 10.24 -11.09
CA VAL A 101 -15.42 8.86 -11.49
C VAL A 101 -16.79 8.81 -12.17
N LYS A 102 -17.75 9.62 -11.72
CA LYS A 102 -19.03 9.81 -12.44
C LYS A 102 -18.79 10.48 -13.78
N THR A 103 -17.98 11.54 -13.81
CA THR A 103 -17.71 12.34 -15.02
C THR A 103 -17.04 11.51 -16.11
N TRP A 104 -16.22 10.52 -15.73
CA TRP A 104 -15.64 9.53 -16.63
C TRP A 104 -16.67 8.88 -17.55
N LEU A 105 -17.93 8.71 -17.13
CA LEU A 105 -18.99 8.12 -17.99
C LEU A 105 -19.26 8.91 -19.28
N LYS A 106 -18.89 10.20 -19.34
CA LYS A 106 -19.12 11.05 -20.52
C LYS A 106 -18.18 10.71 -21.67
N THR A 107 -16.89 10.57 -21.38
CA THR A 107 -15.83 10.40 -22.38
C THR A 107 -15.14 9.04 -22.31
N ARG A 108 -15.35 8.28 -21.23
CA ARG A 108 -14.64 7.03 -20.87
C ARG A 108 -13.14 7.21 -20.68
N THR A 109 -12.73 8.45 -20.40
CA THR A 109 -11.35 8.87 -20.17
C THR A 109 -11.34 9.89 -19.04
N SER A 110 -10.18 10.10 -18.42
CA SER A 110 -10.02 11.09 -17.36
C SER A 110 -8.55 11.46 -17.18
N ASP A 111 -8.28 12.75 -17.02
CA ASP A 111 -7.00 13.30 -16.58
C ASP A 111 -6.96 13.56 -15.07
N ARG A 112 -8.06 13.28 -14.35
CA ARG A 112 -8.12 13.36 -12.89
C ARG A 112 -7.22 12.32 -12.25
N GLU A 113 -6.28 12.80 -11.45
CA GLU A 113 -5.50 12.01 -10.51
C GLU A 113 -6.31 11.78 -9.22
N ILE A 114 -6.28 10.54 -8.72
CA ILE A 114 -6.98 10.10 -7.52
C ILE A 114 -6.03 9.39 -6.56
N ALA A 115 -6.36 9.46 -5.27
CA ALA A 115 -5.62 8.81 -4.19
C ALA A 115 -6.26 7.45 -3.84
N TYR A 116 -5.74 6.37 -4.42
CA TYR A 116 -6.20 5.01 -4.17
C TYR A 116 -5.47 4.37 -2.97
N ARG A 117 -6.19 3.64 -2.11
CA ARG A 117 -5.59 2.92 -0.98
C ARG A 117 -5.88 1.42 -1.05
N PRO A 118 -4.87 0.56 -1.30
CA PRO A 118 -5.10 -0.88 -1.39
C PRO A 118 -5.56 -1.44 -0.04
N ALA A 119 -6.30 -2.54 -0.08
CA ALA A 119 -6.69 -3.28 1.11
C ALA A 119 -5.49 -3.99 1.75
N ARG A 120 -4.51 -4.41 0.94
CA ARG A 120 -3.32 -5.15 1.36
C ARG A 120 -2.17 -5.00 0.36
N VAL A 121 -0.97 -5.43 0.79
CA VAL A 121 0.24 -5.48 -0.03
C VAL A 121 0.74 -6.92 -0.13
N LEU A 122 1.12 -7.34 -1.33
CA LEU A 122 1.77 -8.63 -1.59
C LEU A 122 3.25 -8.42 -1.93
N MET A 123 4.14 -9.16 -1.29
CA MET A 123 5.58 -9.06 -1.51
C MET A 123 6.18 -10.42 -1.84
N GLN A 124 7.25 -10.40 -2.60
CA GLN A 124 8.15 -11.56 -2.79
C GLN A 124 9.49 -11.28 -2.12
N ASP A 125 10.33 -12.29 -1.91
CA ASP A 125 11.49 -12.18 -1.03
C ASP A 125 12.64 -11.28 -1.53
N PHE A 126 12.86 -11.10 -2.82
CA PHE A 126 13.87 -10.16 -3.35
C PHE A 126 13.53 -8.70 -3.11
N THR A 127 12.25 -8.32 -3.20
CA THR A 127 11.80 -6.95 -2.90
C THR A 127 11.34 -6.79 -1.45
N GLY A 128 11.00 -7.89 -0.79
CA GLY A 128 10.56 -7.93 0.60
C GLY A 128 11.70 -7.72 1.59
N VAL A 129 12.88 -8.28 1.32
CA VAL A 129 14.08 -8.03 2.14
C VAL A 129 14.42 -6.54 2.24
N PRO A 130 14.61 -5.79 1.16
CA PRO A 130 14.92 -4.37 1.25
C PRO A 130 13.82 -3.58 1.98
N ALA A 131 12.53 -3.88 1.75
CA ALA A 131 11.46 -3.21 2.48
C ALA A 131 11.49 -3.45 4.00
N VAL A 132 11.82 -4.66 4.44
CA VAL A 132 11.97 -4.95 5.88
C VAL A 132 13.21 -4.24 6.45
N VAL A 133 14.29 -4.11 5.67
CA VAL A 133 15.45 -3.29 6.04
C VAL A 133 15.04 -1.82 6.19
N ASP A 134 14.27 -1.28 5.25
CA ASP A 134 13.82 0.11 5.29
C ASP A 134 12.89 0.39 6.47
N LEU A 135 11.98 -0.53 6.80
CA LEU A 135 11.17 -0.46 8.02
C LEU A 135 12.03 -0.49 9.29
N ALA A 136 13.08 -1.31 9.33
CA ALA A 136 14.01 -1.36 10.46
C ALA A 136 14.80 -0.04 10.58
N ALA A 137 15.34 0.48 9.48
CA ALA A 137 16.06 1.74 9.43
C ALA A 137 15.18 2.92 9.82
N MET A 138 13.92 2.95 9.38
CA MET A 138 12.94 3.95 9.79
C MET A 138 12.66 3.89 11.30
N ARG A 139 12.61 2.70 11.90
CA ARG A 139 12.49 2.58 13.38
C ARG A 139 13.68 3.20 14.10
N ASP A 140 14.89 2.94 13.64
CA ASP A 140 16.09 3.54 14.23
C ASP A 140 16.10 5.06 14.06
N ALA A 141 15.73 5.57 12.89
CA ALA A 141 15.60 7.00 12.65
C ALA A 141 14.56 7.66 13.58
N VAL A 142 13.36 7.07 13.72
CA VAL A 142 12.30 7.57 14.61
C VAL A 142 12.73 7.56 16.08
N LYS A 143 13.45 6.52 16.50
CA LYS A 143 14.04 6.44 17.84
C LYS A 143 15.08 7.54 18.08
N ASN A 144 15.96 7.78 17.11
CA ASN A 144 16.98 8.85 17.18
C ASN A 144 16.35 10.25 17.23
N LEU A 145 15.17 10.43 16.66
CA LEU A 145 14.36 11.65 16.76
C LEU A 145 13.57 11.76 18.09
N GLY A 146 13.70 10.78 18.99
CA GLY A 146 13.05 10.78 20.31
C GLY A 146 11.56 10.42 20.27
N SER A 147 11.09 9.76 19.21
CA SER A 147 9.72 9.24 19.10
C SER A 147 9.70 7.72 19.25
N ASP A 148 8.51 7.18 19.52
CA ASP A 148 8.29 5.74 19.63
C ASP A 148 8.49 5.04 18.27
N PRO A 149 9.49 4.14 18.13
CA PRO A 149 9.73 3.41 16.88
C PRO A 149 8.58 2.48 16.52
N LYS A 150 7.75 2.04 17.48
CA LYS A 150 6.61 1.16 17.19
C LYS A 150 5.54 1.81 16.32
N LYS A 151 5.59 3.14 16.15
CA LYS A 151 4.76 3.86 15.18
C LYS A 151 5.09 3.49 13.72
N ILE A 152 6.31 3.03 13.46
CA ILE A 152 6.68 2.47 12.16
C ILE A 152 6.21 1.01 12.14
N ASN A 153 5.06 0.82 11.52
CA ASN A 153 4.42 -0.46 11.34
C ASN A 153 3.48 -0.42 10.12
N PRO A 154 3.34 -1.53 9.36
CA PRO A 154 2.31 -1.64 8.34
C PRO A 154 0.90 -1.36 8.88
N LEU A 155 0.16 -0.50 8.19
CA LEU A 155 -1.23 -0.10 8.49
C LEU A 155 -2.26 -0.95 7.74
N VAL A 156 -1.83 -1.67 6.71
CA VAL A 156 -2.59 -2.68 5.98
C VAL A 156 -1.88 -4.03 6.10
N PRO A 157 -2.59 -5.17 5.92
CA PRO A 157 -1.96 -6.47 5.80
C PRO A 157 -0.88 -6.49 4.72
N VAL A 158 0.26 -7.07 5.06
CA VAL A 158 1.39 -7.33 4.15
C VAL A 158 1.69 -8.82 4.22
N ASP A 159 1.64 -9.46 3.06
CA ASP A 159 1.97 -10.86 2.90
C ASP A 159 3.23 -10.98 2.06
N LEU A 160 4.32 -11.48 2.65
CA LEU A 160 5.57 -11.77 1.95
C LEU A 160 5.67 -13.26 1.70
N VAL A 161 5.77 -13.66 0.43
CA VAL A 161 5.98 -15.06 0.03
C VAL A 161 7.43 -15.27 -0.37
N ILE A 162 8.07 -16.31 0.19
CA ILE A 162 9.43 -16.70 -0.19
C ILE A 162 9.33 -17.76 -1.29
N ASP A 163 9.61 -17.35 -2.52
CA ASP A 163 9.47 -18.21 -3.71
C ASP A 163 10.51 -17.92 -4.81
N HIS A 164 11.23 -16.80 -4.75
CA HIS A 164 12.22 -16.41 -5.77
C HIS A 164 13.64 -16.94 -5.49
N SER A 165 13.83 -17.63 -4.38
CA SER A 165 15.15 -18.07 -3.92
C SER A 165 15.49 -19.53 -4.24
N VAL A 166 14.50 -20.36 -4.56
CA VAL A 166 14.72 -21.78 -4.90
C VAL A 166 15.30 -21.90 -6.32
N MET A 167 16.32 -22.75 -6.47
CA MET A 167 16.93 -23.06 -7.76
C MET A 167 16.84 -24.57 -8.02
N VAL A 168 16.84 -24.95 -9.29
CA VAL A 168 16.80 -26.36 -9.71
C VAL A 168 18.23 -26.90 -9.80
N ASP A 169 18.87 -27.17 -8.66
CA ASP A 169 20.22 -27.75 -8.59
C ASP A 169 20.20 -29.26 -8.90
N LYS A 170 19.12 -29.94 -8.52
CA LYS A 170 18.85 -31.37 -8.72
C LYS A 170 17.49 -31.53 -9.42
N PHE A 171 17.40 -32.45 -10.37
CA PHE A 171 16.16 -32.73 -11.11
C PHE A 171 16.05 -34.22 -11.46
N GLY A 172 14.83 -34.68 -11.77
CA GLY A 172 14.58 -36.03 -12.29
C GLY A 172 14.67 -37.18 -11.28
N THR A 173 14.82 -36.90 -9.98
CA THR A 173 14.89 -37.93 -8.92
C THR A 173 13.81 -37.72 -7.86
N LYS A 174 13.48 -38.77 -7.11
CA LYS A 174 12.55 -38.69 -5.97
C LYS A 174 13.08 -37.80 -4.83
N THR A 175 14.39 -37.56 -4.76
CA THR A 175 15.03 -36.76 -3.70
C THR A 175 15.23 -35.28 -4.08
N ALA A 176 15.07 -34.94 -5.37
CA ALA A 176 15.37 -33.62 -5.90
C ALA A 176 14.71 -32.46 -5.14
N PHE A 177 13.42 -32.59 -4.79
CA PHE A 177 12.71 -31.55 -4.03
C PHE A 177 13.35 -31.27 -2.66
N LYS A 178 13.64 -32.32 -1.90
CA LYS A 178 14.24 -32.21 -0.57
C LYS A 178 15.66 -31.63 -0.66
N GLU A 179 16.44 -32.11 -1.63
CA GLU A 179 17.81 -31.66 -1.84
C GLU A 179 17.87 -30.18 -2.25
N ASN A 180 17.04 -29.75 -3.20
CA ASN A 180 16.98 -28.34 -3.60
C ASN A 180 16.51 -27.42 -2.46
N THR A 181 15.52 -27.85 -1.69
CA THR A 181 15.04 -27.09 -0.52
C THR A 181 16.15 -26.95 0.53
N GLU A 182 16.91 -28.01 0.83
CA GLU A 182 18.04 -27.93 1.77
C GLU A 182 19.13 -26.97 1.27
N ILE A 183 19.49 -27.04 -0.01
CA ILE A 183 20.46 -26.14 -0.64
C ILE A 183 19.98 -24.67 -0.58
N GLU A 184 18.68 -24.43 -0.84
CA GLU A 184 18.07 -23.11 -0.74
C GLU A 184 18.21 -22.53 0.68
N TYR A 185 17.90 -23.32 1.71
CA TYR A 185 18.05 -22.90 3.11
C TYR A 185 19.51 -22.60 3.47
N GLN A 186 20.46 -23.39 2.99
CA GLN A 186 21.89 -23.15 3.22
C GLN A 186 22.36 -21.84 2.60
N ARG A 187 21.90 -21.54 1.37
CA ARG A 187 22.30 -20.32 0.63
C ARG A 187 21.64 -19.05 1.18
N ASN A 188 20.40 -19.14 1.67
CA ASN A 188 19.59 -17.96 2.02
C ASN A 188 19.33 -17.82 3.52
N ARG A 189 20.08 -18.54 4.36
CA ARG A 189 19.86 -18.60 5.81
C ARG A 189 19.69 -17.23 6.46
N GLU A 190 20.61 -16.29 6.22
CA GLU A 190 20.56 -14.95 6.82
C GLU A 190 19.32 -14.17 6.39
N ARG A 191 18.98 -14.22 5.10
CA ARG A 191 17.77 -13.57 4.56
C ARG A 191 16.50 -14.14 5.22
N TYR A 192 16.43 -15.45 5.42
CA TYR A 192 15.25 -16.09 6.02
C TYR A 192 15.15 -15.83 7.52
N GLU A 193 16.28 -15.82 8.24
CA GLU A 193 16.32 -15.40 9.64
C GLU A 193 15.87 -13.95 9.79
N PHE A 194 16.31 -13.05 8.90
CA PHE A 194 15.91 -11.64 8.88
C PHE A 194 14.40 -11.45 8.58
N LEU A 195 13.87 -12.11 7.57
CA LEU A 195 12.43 -12.05 7.25
C LEU A 195 11.57 -12.65 8.37
N ARG A 196 12.05 -13.71 9.02
CA ARG A 196 11.38 -14.31 10.19
C ARG A 196 11.43 -13.43 11.42
N TRP A 197 12.48 -12.62 11.60
CA TRP A 197 12.46 -11.54 12.57
C TRP A 197 11.40 -10.50 12.21
N GLY A 198 11.33 -10.08 10.94
CA GLY A 198 10.35 -9.12 10.44
C GLY A 198 8.90 -9.50 10.77
N SER A 199 8.51 -10.75 10.53
CA SER A 199 7.15 -11.25 10.85
C SER A 199 6.79 -11.24 12.34
N ARG A 200 7.79 -11.17 13.23
CA ARG A 200 7.58 -11.03 14.68
C ARG A 200 7.67 -9.57 15.13
N ALA A 201 8.46 -8.76 14.44
CA ALA A 201 8.74 -7.38 14.80
C ALA A 201 7.65 -6.40 14.34
N PHE A 202 6.89 -6.73 13.30
CA PHE A 202 5.84 -5.89 12.73
C PHE A 202 4.46 -6.55 12.83
N ASN A 203 3.45 -5.78 13.25
CA ASN A 203 2.06 -6.21 13.16
C ASN A 203 1.60 -6.16 11.70
N ASN A 204 0.58 -6.94 11.35
CA ASN A 204 0.05 -7.03 9.98
C ASN A 204 1.08 -7.51 8.93
N PHE A 205 2.19 -8.11 9.36
CA PHE A 205 3.22 -8.62 8.46
C PHE A 205 3.34 -10.14 8.59
N ARG A 206 2.97 -10.87 7.54
CA ARG A 206 3.03 -12.33 7.49
C ARG A 206 4.08 -12.74 6.48
N VAL A 207 4.86 -13.78 6.83
CA VAL A 207 5.83 -14.41 5.93
C VAL A 207 5.38 -15.84 5.66
N VAL A 208 5.20 -16.17 4.39
CA VAL A 208 4.97 -17.53 3.91
C VAL A 208 6.34 -18.16 3.62
N PRO A 209 6.68 -19.29 4.28
CA PRO A 209 8.01 -19.90 4.18
C PRO A 209 8.26 -20.53 2.80
N PRO A 210 9.54 -20.78 2.44
CA PRO A 210 9.89 -21.43 1.18
C PRO A 210 9.29 -22.83 1.08
N GLY A 211 9.07 -23.28 -0.15
CA GLY A 211 8.49 -24.60 -0.46
C GLY A 211 6.97 -24.70 -0.25
N THR A 212 6.28 -23.60 0.06
CA THR A 212 4.81 -23.57 0.23
C THR A 212 4.06 -23.33 -1.09
N GLY A 213 4.72 -22.76 -2.10
CA GLY A 213 4.15 -22.41 -3.39
C GLY A 213 4.69 -21.07 -3.90
N ILE A 214 4.18 -20.63 -5.05
CA ILE A 214 4.57 -19.36 -5.69
C ILE A 214 3.59 -18.26 -5.25
N CYS A 215 4.11 -17.04 -5.11
CA CYS A 215 3.44 -15.85 -4.59
C CYS A 215 2.01 -15.68 -5.11
N HIS A 216 1.81 -15.74 -6.43
CA HIS A 216 0.50 -15.52 -7.04
C HIS A 216 -0.48 -16.68 -6.84
N GLN A 217 0.01 -17.92 -6.82
CA GLN A 217 -0.83 -19.09 -6.58
C GLN A 217 -1.29 -19.12 -5.11
N VAL A 218 -0.35 -18.91 -4.18
CA VAL A 218 -0.67 -18.78 -2.74
C VAL A 218 -1.65 -17.62 -2.51
N ASN A 219 -1.48 -16.51 -3.24
CA ASN A 219 -2.40 -15.39 -3.17
C ASN A 219 -3.83 -15.77 -3.59
N LEU A 220 -3.99 -16.47 -4.72
CA LEU A 220 -5.30 -16.92 -5.19
C LEU A 220 -5.96 -17.94 -4.26
N GLU A 221 -5.19 -18.91 -3.76
CA GLU A 221 -5.72 -20.07 -3.04
C GLU A 221 -5.92 -19.82 -1.55
N TYR A 222 -5.20 -18.85 -0.96
CA TYR A 222 -5.12 -18.69 0.50
C TYR A 222 -5.20 -17.25 1.01
N LEU A 223 -4.60 -16.27 0.33
CA LEU A 223 -4.49 -14.91 0.87
C LEU A 223 -5.65 -13.99 0.45
N ALA A 224 -6.15 -14.14 -0.77
CA ALA A 224 -7.25 -13.34 -1.30
C ALA A 224 -8.58 -13.66 -0.60
N GLN A 225 -9.36 -12.62 -0.28
CA GLN A 225 -10.62 -12.79 0.45
C GLN A 225 -11.85 -12.35 -0.35
N THR A 226 -11.67 -11.70 -1.51
CA THR A 226 -12.71 -11.01 -2.30
C THR A 226 -13.38 -9.85 -1.54
N VAL A 227 -13.77 -10.03 -0.28
CA VAL A 227 -14.29 -9.01 0.64
C VAL A 227 -13.54 -9.12 1.96
N TRP A 228 -12.87 -8.05 2.36
CA TRP A 228 -12.23 -7.93 3.66
C TRP A 228 -13.19 -7.34 4.69
N THR A 229 -12.92 -7.65 5.96
CA THR A 229 -13.53 -6.98 7.10
C THR A 229 -12.46 -6.36 7.97
N LYS A 230 -12.73 -5.20 8.56
CA LYS A 230 -11.82 -4.53 9.50
C LYS A 230 -12.60 -3.82 10.59
N THR A 231 -12.19 -4.04 11.83
CA THR A 231 -12.72 -3.28 12.97
C THR A 231 -12.10 -1.89 12.99
N GLU A 232 -12.93 -0.85 12.86
CA GLU A 232 -12.53 0.55 13.03
C GLU A 232 -13.40 1.20 14.12
N GLY A 233 -12.79 1.42 15.29
CA GLY A 233 -13.53 1.91 16.47
C GLY A 233 -14.52 0.86 16.96
N LYS A 234 -15.82 1.18 16.89
CA LYS A 234 -16.91 0.28 17.30
C LYS A 234 -17.57 -0.44 16.12
N GLU A 235 -17.14 -0.16 14.90
CA GLU A 235 -17.76 -0.68 13.68
C GLU A 235 -16.87 -1.73 13.02
N GLU A 236 -17.51 -2.73 12.43
CA GLU A 236 -16.85 -3.70 11.54
C GLU A 236 -17.15 -3.28 10.10
N ILE A 237 -16.14 -2.84 9.35
CA ILE A 237 -16.30 -2.36 7.99
C ILE A 237 -16.04 -3.50 7.01
N ALA A 238 -16.94 -3.74 6.07
CA ALA A 238 -16.76 -4.66 4.95
C ALA A 238 -16.44 -3.89 3.66
N TYR A 239 -15.43 -4.33 2.91
CA TYR A 239 -14.97 -3.65 1.71
C TYR A 239 -14.31 -4.63 0.72
N PRO A 240 -14.28 -4.33 -0.59
CA PRO A 240 -13.65 -5.19 -1.59
C PRO A 240 -12.16 -5.42 -1.31
N ASP A 241 -11.71 -6.64 -1.56
CA ASP A 241 -10.28 -6.94 -1.61
C ASP A 241 -9.64 -6.22 -2.79
N THR A 242 -8.49 -5.60 -2.52
CA THR A 242 -7.68 -4.90 -3.50
C THR A 242 -6.21 -4.99 -3.09
N CYS A 243 -5.32 -5.21 -4.06
CA CYS A 243 -3.94 -5.59 -3.79
C CYS A 243 -2.97 -4.83 -4.68
N VAL A 244 -1.93 -4.24 -4.09
CA VAL A 244 -0.72 -3.90 -4.85
C VAL A 244 0.37 -4.87 -4.44
N GLY A 245 1.28 -5.19 -5.35
CA GLY A 245 2.38 -6.07 -4.99
C GLY A 245 3.67 -5.75 -5.71
N THR A 246 4.78 -6.13 -5.13
CA THR A 246 6.13 -5.87 -5.67
C THR A 246 6.52 -6.90 -6.73
N ASP A 247 5.55 -7.36 -7.52
CA ASP A 247 5.70 -8.31 -8.61
C ASP A 247 4.65 -8.01 -9.70
N SER A 248 5.06 -8.02 -10.97
CA SER A 248 4.22 -7.70 -12.13
C SER A 248 3.00 -8.62 -12.30
N HIS A 249 3.11 -9.88 -11.89
CA HIS A 249 2.04 -10.87 -12.00
C HIS A 249 1.06 -10.82 -10.82
N THR A 250 1.18 -9.84 -9.92
CA THR A 250 0.12 -9.54 -8.94
C THR A 250 -1.25 -9.39 -9.62
N THR A 251 -1.26 -9.01 -10.89
CA THR A 251 -2.44 -8.98 -11.77
C THR A 251 -3.19 -10.32 -11.90
N MET A 252 -2.57 -11.45 -11.59
CA MET A 252 -3.22 -12.77 -11.62
C MET A 252 -4.44 -12.84 -10.68
N VAL A 253 -4.42 -12.11 -9.57
CA VAL A 253 -5.53 -12.07 -8.59
C VAL A 253 -6.81 -11.42 -9.15
N ASN A 254 -6.71 -10.67 -10.25
CA ASN A 254 -7.87 -10.09 -10.94
C ASN A 254 -8.84 -11.17 -11.45
N GLY A 255 -8.35 -12.39 -11.71
CA GLY A 255 -9.19 -13.54 -12.06
C GLY A 255 -10.19 -13.94 -10.96
N LEU A 256 -9.93 -13.55 -9.70
CA LEU A 256 -10.79 -13.80 -8.53
C LEU A 256 -11.57 -12.56 -8.09
N ALA A 257 -11.81 -11.62 -9.02
CA ALA A 257 -12.51 -10.34 -8.77
C ALA A 257 -11.85 -9.44 -7.71
N VAL A 258 -10.54 -9.59 -7.49
CA VAL A 258 -9.74 -8.71 -6.64
C VAL A 258 -8.96 -7.75 -7.51
N LEU A 259 -9.23 -6.44 -7.40
CA LEU A 259 -8.50 -5.45 -8.20
C LEU A 259 -7.04 -5.36 -7.70
N GLY A 260 -6.09 -5.80 -8.52
CA GLY A 260 -4.68 -5.74 -8.15
C GLY A 260 -3.68 -5.72 -9.30
N TRP A 261 -2.51 -5.15 -9.03
CA TRP A 261 -1.45 -4.95 -10.00
C TRP A 261 -0.07 -4.83 -9.34
N GLY A 262 0.98 -4.93 -10.16
CA GLY A 262 2.37 -4.77 -9.74
C GLY A 262 2.77 -3.30 -9.58
N VAL A 263 3.55 -2.99 -8.54
CA VAL A 263 4.14 -1.68 -8.27
C VAL A 263 5.62 -1.84 -7.88
N GLY A 264 6.37 -0.74 -7.81
CA GLY A 264 7.73 -0.74 -7.27
C GLY A 264 7.77 -0.95 -5.76
N GLY A 265 8.96 -1.24 -5.23
CA GLY A 265 9.18 -1.45 -3.80
C GLY A 265 8.79 -0.22 -2.95
N ILE A 266 9.19 0.97 -3.41
CA ILE A 266 8.91 2.24 -2.72
C ILE A 266 7.41 2.52 -2.66
N GLU A 267 6.67 2.29 -3.75
CA GLU A 267 5.21 2.45 -3.75
C GLU A 267 4.54 1.44 -2.81
N ALA A 268 5.01 0.19 -2.77
CA ALA A 268 4.50 -0.82 -1.85
C ALA A 268 4.79 -0.47 -0.37
N GLU A 269 5.97 0.09 -0.07
CA GLU A 269 6.35 0.61 1.25
C GLU A 269 5.51 1.82 1.68
N ALA A 270 5.31 2.75 0.76
CA ALA A 270 4.43 3.89 0.99
C ALA A 270 3.00 3.42 1.28
N ALA A 271 2.49 2.49 0.46
CA ALA A 271 1.16 1.90 0.62
C ALA A 271 1.00 1.16 1.95
N MET A 272 1.99 0.34 2.36
CA MET A 272 1.92 -0.36 3.64
C MET A 272 1.92 0.60 4.83
N LEU A 273 2.57 1.77 4.71
CA LEU A 273 2.55 2.83 5.72
C LEU A 273 1.35 3.79 5.59
N GLY A 274 0.39 3.47 4.74
CA GLY A 274 -0.89 4.18 4.57
C GLY A 274 -0.86 5.40 3.66
N GLN A 275 0.24 5.63 2.93
CA GLN A 275 0.22 6.59 1.83
C GLN A 275 -0.65 6.03 0.70
N PRO A 276 -1.56 6.84 0.13
CA PRO A 276 -2.29 6.42 -1.06
C PRO A 276 -1.35 6.29 -2.26
N VAL A 277 -1.66 5.35 -3.15
CA VAL A 277 -1.07 5.26 -4.48
C VAL A 277 -1.78 6.29 -5.36
N SER A 278 -1.00 7.19 -5.94
CA SER A 278 -1.50 8.18 -6.89
C SER A 278 -1.68 7.56 -8.27
N MET A 279 -2.85 7.76 -8.88
CA MET A 279 -3.12 7.23 -10.22
C MET A 279 -4.16 8.06 -10.96
N LEU A 280 -4.13 8.04 -12.30
CA LEU A 280 -5.24 8.53 -13.11
C LEU A 280 -6.42 7.55 -13.03
N ILE A 281 -7.65 8.07 -13.13
CA ILE A 281 -8.82 7.20 -13.36
C ILE A 281 -8.64 6.52 -14.73
N PRO A 282 -8.48 5.18 -14.79
CA PRO A 282 -8.03 4.52 -16.00
C PRO A 282 -9.14 4.43 -17.05
N GLU A 283 -8.75 4.36 -18.32
CA GLU A 283 -9.62 3.82 -19.36
C GLU A 283 -9.86 2.33 -19.11
N VAL A 284 -11.02 1.84 -19.53
CA VAL A 284 -11.37 0.42 -19.37
C VAL A 284 -11.76 -0.17 -20.71
N ILE A 285 -10.91 -1.06 -21.22
CA ILE A 285 -11.15 -1.81 -22.45
C ILE A 285 -11.95 -3.07 -22.12
N GLY A 286 -13.17 -3.16 -22.63
CA GLY A 286 -14.03 -4.32 -22.43
C GLY A 286 -13.72 -5.44 -23.42
N PHE A 287 -13.22 -6.58 -22.94
CA PHE A 287 -13.03 -7.78 -23.75
C PHE A 287 -14.24 -8.72 -23.61
N ARG A 288 -15.02 -8.90 -24.68
CA ARG A 288 -16.18 -9.80 -24.69
C ARG A 288 -15.76 -11.16 -25.21
N LEU A 289 -15.88 -12.19 -24.37
CA LEU A 289 -15.70 -13.59 -24.76
C LEU A 289 -17.05 -14.20 -25.17
N THR A 290 -17.09 -14.88 -26.32
CA THR A 290 -18.26 -15.61 -26.83
C THR A 290 -17.81 -16.95 -27.39
N GLY A 291 -18.64 -17.99 -27.30
CA GLY A 291 -18.32 -19.33 -27.81
C GLY A 291 -17.99 -20.33 -26.70
N LYS A 292 -17.19 -21.35 -27.03
CA LYS A 292 -16.72 -22.43 -26.14
C LYS A 292 -15.23 -22.67 -26.40
N LEU A 293 -14.50 -23.11 -25.38
CA LEU A 293 -13.09 -23.53 -25.48
C LEU A 293 -12.98 -24.89 -26.18
#